data_AF-A0A7C5Y6Z8-F1
#
_entry.id   AF-A0A7C5Y6Z8-F1
#
_cell.length_a   1.000
_cell.length_b   1.000
_cell.length_c   1.000
_cell.angle_alpha   90.00
_cell.angle_beta   90.00
_cell.angle_gamma   90.00
#
_symmetry.space_group_name_H-M   'P 1'
#
loop_
_entity.id
_entity.type
_entity.pdbx_description
1 polymer ?
#
loop_
_entity_poly.entity_id
_entity_poly.type
_entity_poly.pdbx_seq_one_letter_code
_entity_poly.pdbx_strand_id
1 'polypeptide(L)' 'MRRVALRFSPDVEIEFVDRERGIRQIYDFAERGMRTPLVVFGPEGCGKSAWLRQSAEILRENG' A
#
# COMPACT_ATOMS: atom_id res chain seq x y z
N MET A 1 10.99 -4.05 -4.86
CA MET A 1 9.80 -3.17 -4.82
C MET A 1 10.23 -1.81 -4.34
N ARG A 2 9.93 -0.76 -5.11
CA ARG A 2 10.14 0.62 -4.66
C ARG A 2 9.15 0.94 -3.55
N ARG A 3 9.66 1.31 -2.37
CA ARG A 3 8.82 1.76 -1.26
C ARG A 3 8.37 3.19 -1.55
N VAL A 4 7.10 3.50 -1.35
CA VAL A 4 6.60 4.86 -1.54
C VAL A 4 7.14 5.76 -0.43
N ALA A 5 7.63 6.94 -0.79
CA ALA A 5 7.94 7.98 0.18
C ALA A 5 6.63 8.58 0.71
N LEU A 6 6.56 8.77 2.02
CA LEU A 6 5.42 9.30 2.74
C LEU A 6 5.86 10.51 3.55
N ARG A 7 5.16 11.62 3.33
CA ARG A 7 5.33 12.82 4.15
C ARG A 7 4.69 12.57 5.52
N PHE A 8 5.52 12.44 6.56
CA PHE A 8 5.07 12.27 7.94
C PHE A 8 4.84 13.62 8.62
N SER A 9 5.70 14.60 8.34
CA SER A 9 5.57 15.99 8.79
C SER A 9 6.11 16.94 7.71
N PRO A 10 6.04 18.29 7.87
CA PRO A 10 6.50 19.21 6.84
C PRO A 10 7.91 18.95 6.30
N ASP A 11 8.84 18.57 7.18
CA ASP A 11 10.27 18.39 6.88
C ASP A 11 10.74 16.94 7.09
N VAL A 12 9.81 16.00 7.30
CA VAL A 12 10.12 14.58 7.53
C VAL A 12 9.41 13.72 6.51
N GLU A 13 10.18 13.13 5.62
CA GLU A 13 9.77 12.04 4.75
C GLU A 13 10.29 10.71 5.27
N ILE A 14 9.46 9.68 5.17
CA ILE A 14 9.79 8.31 5.54
C ILE A 14 9.40 7.38 4.40
N GLU A 15 10.12 6.28 4.25
CA GLU A 15 9.68 5.21 3.36
C GLU A 15 8.56 4.39 3.99
N PHE A 16 7.66 3.87 3.17
CA PHE A 16 6.69 2.89 3.62
C PHE A 16 7.40 1.60 4.09
N VAL A 17 7.11 1.19 5.33
CA VAL A 17 7.70 0.00 5.97
C VAL A 17 6.64 -0.96 6.50
N ASP A 18 7.08 -2.18 6.85
CA ASP A 18 6.24 -3.25 7.41
C ASP A 18 5.10 -3.67 6.43
N ARG A 19 4.06 -4.35 6.95
CA ARG A 19 2.87 -4.82 6.23
C ARG A 19 3.16 -5.84 5.14
N GLU A 20 4.19 -6.65 5.32
CA GLU A 20 4.61 -7.69 4.37
C GLU A 20 3.46 -8.62 3.94
N ARG A 21 2.61 -9.05 4.89
CA ARG A 21 1.43 -9.86 4.55
C ARG A 21 0.45 -9.12 3.64
N GLY A 22 0.17 -7.85 3.94
CA GLY A 22 -0.73 -7.03 3.13
C GLY A 22 -0.15 -6.78 1.74
N ILE A 23 1.15 -6.51 1.65
CA ILE A 23 1.84 -6.33 0.35
C ILE A 23 1.72 -7.59 -0.51
N ARG A 24 1.97 -8.77 0.06
CA ARG A 24 1.82 -10.04 -0.69
C ARG A 24 0.41 -10.21 -1.24
N GLN A 25 -0.63 -9.88 -0.47
CA GLN A 25 -2.01 -9.94 -0.95
C GLN A 25 -2.26 -9.04 -2.16
N ILE A 26 -1.60 -7.88 -2.27
CA ILE A 26 -1.72 -7.01 -3.43
C ILE A 26 -1.05 -7.62 -4.66
N TYR A 27 0.11 -8.25 -4.51
CA TYR A 27 0.73 -8.99 -5.61
C TYR A 27 -0.18 -10.12 -6.11
N ASP A 28 -0.82 -10.87 -5.20
CA ASP A 28 -1.79 -11.91 -5.57
C ASP A 28 -2.99 -11.32 -6.36
N PHE A 29 -3.46 -10.12 -5.97
CA PHE A 29 -4.53 -9.43 -6.70
C PHE A 29 -4.08 -8.92 -8.07
N ALA A 30 -2.83 -8.45 -8.18
CA ALA A 30 -2.27 -8.04 -9.46
C ALA A 30 -2.24 -9.22 -10.45
N GLU A 31 -1.81 -10.39 -10.00
CA GLU A 31 -1.73 -11.60 -10.83
C GLU A 31 -3.10 -12.15 -11.22
N ARG A 32 -4.03 -12.25 -10.26
CA ARG A 32 -5.32 -12.92 -10.46
C ARG A 32 -6.42 -12.01 -10.99
N GLY A 33 -6.20 -10.69 -10.92
CA GLY A 33 -7.21 -9.67 -11.13
C GLY A 33 -8.21 -9.60 -9.98
N MET A 34 -8.85 -8.43 -9.84
CA MET A 34 -9.82 -8.15 -8.78
C MET A 34 -11.11 -7.61 -9.39
N ARG A 35 -12.25 -8.20 -8.99
CA ARG A 35 -13.59 -7.84 -9.51
C ARG A 35 -14.44 -7.05 -8.52
N THR A 36 -14.04 -7.05 -7.25
CA THR A 36 -14.77 -6.42 -6.16
C THR A 36 -13.95 -5.30 -5.54
N PRO A 37 -14.57 -4.32 -4.86
CA PRO A 37 -13.82 -3.31 -4.11
C PRO A 37 -13.04 -3.92 -2.93
N LEU A 38 -11.85 -3.38 -2.65
CA LEU A 38 -11.07 -3.73 -1.47
C LEU A 38 -11.38 -2.74 -0.35
N VAL A 39 -11.67 -3.25 0.84
CA VAL A 39 -11.90 -2.41 2.02
C VAL A 39 -10.82 -2.65 3.06
N VAL A 40 -10.18 -1.57 3.51
CA VAL A 40 -9.11 -1.59 4.51
C VAL A 40 -9.62 -0.95 5.79
N PHE A 41 -9.68 -1.73 6.88
CA PHE A 41 -10.20 -1.29 8.16
C PHE A 41 -9.11 -1.09 9.21
N GLY A 42 -9.36 -0.21 10.17
CA GLY A 42 -8.52 0.01 11.33
C GLY A 42 -8.64 1.42 11.91
N PRO A 43 -8.10 1.66 13.11
CA PRO A 43 -8.15 2.96 13.78
C PRO A 43 -7.52 4.09 12.97
N GLU A 44 -7.86 5.34 13.29
CA GLU A 44 -7.14 6.50 12.75
C GLU A 44 -5.64 6.40 13.03
N GLY A 45 -4.81 6.91 12.10
CA GLY A 45 -3.36 6.84 12.23
C GLY A 45 -2.74 5.45 11.99
N CYS A 46 -3.51 4.37 11.81
CA CYS A 46 -2.95 3.03 11.61
C CYS A 46 -2.34 2.77 10.21
N GLY A 47 -2.08 3.80 9.40
CA GLY A 47 -1.38 3.63 8.12
C GLY A 47 -2.20 3.05 6.97
N LYS A 48 -3.54 3.08 7.03
CA LYS A 48 -4.41 2.60 5.93
C LYS A 48 -4.12 3.31 4.60
N SER A 49 -4.06 4.64 4.62
CA SER A 49 -3.80 5.46 3.43
C SER A 49 -2.38 5.26 2.89
N ALA A 50 -1.41 5.10 3.78
CA ALA A 50 -0.03 4.77 3.43
C ALA A 50 0.07 3.42 2.70
N TRP A 51 -0.61 2.40 3.23
CA TRP A 51 -0.68 1.08 2.59
C TRP A 51 -1.35 1.16 1.21
N LEU A 52 -2.49 1.85 1.07
CA LEU A 52 -3.16 2.01 -0.22
C LEU A 52 -2.29 2.70 -1.27
N ARG A 53 -1.46 3.68 -0.87
CA ARG A 53 -0.49 4.32 -1.78
C ARG A 53 0.58 3.34 -2.26
N GLN A 54 1.12 2.51 -1.35
CA GLN A 54 2.05 1.45 -1.72
C GLN A 54 1.40 0.43 -2.65
N SER A 55 0.15 0.03 -2.36
CA SER A 55 -0.61 -0.92 -3.17
C SER A 55 -0.83 -0.41 -4.60
N ALA A 56 -1.16 0.87 -4.75
CA ALA A 56 -1.34 1.49 -6.07
C ALA A 56 -0.06 1.43 -6.91
N GLU A 57 1.12 1.57 -6.27
CA GLU A 57 2.38 1.46 -6.98
C GLU A 57 2.65 0.02 -7.45
N ILE A 58 2.40 -0.97 -6.59
CA ILE A 58 2.53 -2.38 -6.96
C ILE A 58 1.61 -2.72 -8.14
N LEU A 59 0.35 -2.29 -8.09
CA LEU A 59 -0.61 -2.57 -9.16
C LEU A 59 -0.20 -1.88 -10.48
N ARG A 60 0.39 -0.68 -10.44
CA ARG A 60 0.94 -0.03 -11.64
C ARG A 60 2.15 -0.76 -12.22
N GLU A 61 2.99 -1.33 -11.37
CA GLU A 61 4.15 -2.10 -11.82
C GLU A 61 3.76 -3.46 -12.47
N ASN A 62 2.54 -3.96 -12.20
CA ASN A 62 2.10 -5.31 -12.59
C ASN A 62 0.88 -5.33 -13.52
N GLY A 63 0.41 -4.19 -14.01
CA GLY A 63 -0.71 -4.06 -14.97
C GLY A 63 -0.24 -3.49 -16.30
#